data_AF-A0A1M6D830-F1
#
_entry.id   AF-A0A1M6D830-F1
#
_cell.length_a   1.000
_cell.length_b   1.000
_cell.length_c   1.000
_cell.angle_alpha   90.00
_cell.angle_beta   90.00
_cell.angle_gamma   90.00
#
_symmetry.space_group_name_H-M   'P 1'
#
loop_
_entity.id
_entity.type
_entity.pdbx_description
1 polymer ?
#
loop_
_entity_poly.entity_id
_entity_poly.type
_entity_poly.pdbx_seq_one_letter_code
_entity_poly.pdbx_strand_id
1 'polypeptide(L)' 'MQTSTIKLVGEVSPEKYEMAVRVLEAIGLPVEYDGLSDYEIEGIEEGLRQMEEGKTVPSSEVHRMAELLCTEK' A
#
# COMPACT_ATOMS: atom_id res chain seq x y z
N MET A 1 -7.22 -9.05 29.33
CA MET A 1 -8.08 -9.45 28.19
C MET A 1 -7.16 -9.85 27.07
N GLN A 2 -7.28 -11.06 26.51
CA GLN A 2 -6.54 -11.44 25.31
C GLN A 2 -7.19 -10.74 24.12
N THR A 3 -6.47 -9.82 23.47
CA THR A 3 -6.87 -9.22 22.19
C THR A 3 -6.49 -10.19 21.08
N SER A 4 -7.49 -10.79 20.45
CA SER A 4 -7.29 -11.63 19.27
C SER A 4 -7.18 -10.73 18.04
N THR A 5 -5.98 -10.50 17.54
CA THR A 5 -5.74 -9.74 16.30
C THR A 5 -6.00 -10.63 15.08
N ILE A 6 -6.81 -10.16 14.13
CA ILE A 6 -7.07 -10.86 12.86
C ILE A 6 -6.14 -10.29 11.79
N LYS A 7 -5.37 -11.17 11.14
CA LYS A 7 -4.55 -10.83 9.97
C LYS A 7 -5.26 -11.25 8.68
N LEU A 8 -5.40 -10.33 7.74
CA LEU A 8 -5.89 -10.62 6.40
C LEU A 8 -4.72 -11.18 5.56
N VAL A 9 -4.89 -12.39 5.02
CA VAL A 9 -3.85 -13.08 4.21
C VAL A 9 -4.40 -13.35 2.81
N GLY A 10 -3.75 -12.83 1.78
CA GLY A 10 -4.07 -13.03 0.36
C GLY A 10 -4.12 -11.73 -0.46
N GLU A 11 -4.14 -11.85 -1.79
CA GLU A 11 -4.41 -10.71 -2.68
C GLU A 11 -5.91 -10.36 -2.61
N VAL A 12 -6.21 -9.22 -1.99
CA VAL A 12 -7.56 -8.69 -1.85
C VAL A 12 -7.61 -7.34 -2.55
N SER A 13 -8.66 -7.07 -3.34
CA SER A 13 -8.81 -5.73 -3.95
C SER A 13 -8.97 -4.67 -2.85
N PRO A 14 -8.56 -3.42 -3.10
CA PRO A 14 -8.70 -2.34 -2.12
C PRO A 14 -10.13 -2.20 -1.57
N GLU A 15 -11.16 -2.33 -2.41
CA GLU A 15 -12.56 -2.22 -1.93
C GLU A 15 -12.96 -3.38 -1.02
N LYS A 16 -12.49 -4.60 -1.32
CA LYS A 16 -12.74 -5.78 -0.48
C LYS A 16 -11.99 -5.69 0.84
N TYR A 17 -10.78 -5.11 0.83
CA TYR A 17 -10.01 -4.84 2.04
C TYR A 17 -10.75 -3.84 2.93
N GLU A 18 -11.18 -2.71 2.38
CA GLU A 18 -11.92 -1.67 3.12
C GLU A 18 -13.25 -2.21 3.69
N MET A 19 -13.95 -3.03 2.91
CA MET A 19 -15.17 -3.69 3.37
C MET A 19 -14.89 -4.67 4.53
N ALA A 20 -13.81 -5.45 4.46
CA ALA A 20 -13.42 -6.37 5.52
C ALA A 20 -13.04 -5.63 6.81
N VAL A 21 -12.29 -4.53 6.71
CA VAL A 21 -11.93 -3.67 7.86
C VAL A 21 -13.20 -3.16 8.54
N ARG A 22 -14.13 -2.58 7.79
CA ARG A 22 -15.39 -2.03 8.35
C ARG A 22 -16.25 -3.08 9.04
N VAL A 23 -16.31 -4.30 8.50
CA VAL A 23 -17.06 -5.41 9.12
C VAL A 23 -16.42 -5.82 10.44
N LEU A 24 -15.09 -5.89 10.49
CA LEU A 24 -14.34 -6.28 11.69
C LEU A 24 -14.46 -5.21 12.80
N GLU A 25 -14.36 -3.94 12.44
CA GLU A 25 -14.59 -2.82 13.37
C GLU A 25 -16.01 -2.81 13.93
N ALA A 26 -17.02 -3.06 13.08
CA ALA A 26 -18.43 -3.09 13.49
C ALA A 26 -18.75 -4.18 14.52
N ILE A 27 -17.98 -5.28 14.54
CA ILE A 27 -18.11 -6.36 15.54
C ILE A 27 -17.16 -6.20 16.73
N GLY A 28 -16.50 -5.05 16.87
CA GLY A 28 -15.63 -4.72 17.99
C GLY A 28 -14.27 -5.44 17.96
N LEU A 29 -13.84 -5.93 16.79
CA LEU A 29 -12.52 -6.51 16.60
C LEU A 29 -11.62 -5.46 15.93
N PRO A 30 -10.67 -4.87 16.68
CA PRO A 30 -9.75 -3.89 16.11
C PRO A 30 -8.88 -4.57 15.06
N VAL A 31 -8.82 -3.97 13.88
CA VAL A 31 -7.86 -4.34 12.84
C VAL A 31 -6.63 -3.46 13.05
N GLU A 32 -5.49 -4.07 13.38
CA GLU A 32 -4.21 -3.36 13.35
C GLU A 32 -3.83 -3.16 11.88
N TYR A 33 -3.98 -1.93 11.41
CA TYR A 33 -3.32 -1.48 10.20
C TYR A 33 -1.87 -1.19 10.60
N ASP A 34 -0.97 -2.09 10.22
CA ASP A 34 0.44 -1.75 10.14
C ASP A 34 0.52 -0.61 9.11
N GLY A 35 0.57 0.63 9.59
CA GLY A 35 0.59 1.83 8.76
C GLY A 35 1.63 1.75 7.65
N LEU A 36 1.54 2.66 6.69
CA LEU A 36 2.67 2.88 5.79
C LEU A 36 3.90 3.20 6.65
N SER A 37 5.00 2.50 6.39
CA SER A 37 6.28 2.83 6.99
C SER A 37 6.71 4.23 6.59
N ASP A 38 7.56 4.88 7.38
CA ASP A 38 8.10 6.20 7.05
C ASP A 38 8.73 6.23 5.65
N TYR A 39 9.37 5.14 5.23
CA TYR A 39 9.92 4.98 3.88
C TYR A 39 8.84 4.98 2.79
N GLU A 40 7.72 4.31 3.02
CA GLU A 40 6.59 4.29 2.06
C GLU A 40 5.90 5.65 1.99
N ILE A 41 5.76 6.34 3.13
CA ILE A 41 5.21 7.70 3.20
C ILE A 41 6.10 8.67 2.43
N GLU A 42 7.41 8.67 2.69
CA GLU A 42 8.38 9.50 1.97
C GLU A 42 8.35 9.23 0.46
N GLY A 43 8.23 7.97 0.06
CA GLY A 43 8.11 7.58 -1.35
C GLY A 43 6.85 8.15 -2.03
N ILE A 44 5.72 8.19 -1.31
CA ILE A 44 4.47 8.78 -1.80
C ILE A 44 4.58 10.31 -1.88
N GLU A 45 5.10 10.95 -0.84
CA GLU A 45 5.30 12.41 -0.82
C GLU A 45 6.22 12.88 -1.94
N GLU A 46 7.31 12.13 -2.19
CA GLU A 46 8.22 12.38 -3.30
C GLU A 46 7.50 12.26 -4.65
N GLY A 47 6.73 11.19 -4.84
CA GLY A 47 5.96 10.96 -6.07
C GLY A 47 4.95 12.08 -6.33
N LEU A 48 4.26 12.57 -5.28
CA LEU A 48 3.35 13.70 -5.37
C LEU A 48 4.07 14.98 -5.76
N ARG A 49 5.22 15.28 -5.14
CA ARG A 49 6.03 16.45 -5.48
C ARG A 49 6.52 16.39 -6.92
N GLN A 50 7.00 15.24 -7.39
CA GLN A 50 7.42 15.05 -8.78
C GLN A 50 6.26 15.23 -9.77
N MET A 51 5.04 14.84 -9.40
CA MET A 51 3.84 15.09 -10.18
C MET A 51 3.54 16.59 -10.30
N GLU A 52 3.57 17.32 -9.18
CA GLU A 52 3.36 18.78 -9.16
C GLU A 52 4.43 19.54 -9.97
N GLU A 53 5.67 19.06 -9.94
CA GLU A 53 6.79 19.62 -10.69
C GLU A 53 6.84 19.19 -12.17
N GLY A 54 5.92 18.33 -12.62
CA GLY A 54 5.90 17.80 -13.98
C GLY A 54 7.07 16.87 -14.33
N LYS A 55 7.70 16.28 -13.32
CA LYS A 55 8.84 15.35 -13.43
C LYS A 55 8.44 13.88 -13.47
N THR A 56 7.15 13.59 -13.63
CA THR A 56 6.66 12.22 -13.76
C THR A 56 7.03 11.62 -15.11
N VAL A 57 7.25 10.30 -15.13
CA VAL A 57 7.49 9.53 -16.35
C VAL A 57 6.27 8.66 -16.69
N PRO A 58 6.05 8.31 -17.97
CA PRO A 58 4.97 7.42 -18.36
C PRO A 58 5.07 6.05 -17.66
N SER A 59 3.91 5.44 -17.39
CA SER A 59 3.85 4.13 -16.71
C SER A 59 4.59 3.00 -17.46
N SER A 60 4.69 3.09 -18.79
CA SER A 60 5.46 2.17 -19.62
C SER A 60 6.96 2.27 -19.36
N GLU A 61 7.46 3.47 -19.06
CA GLU A 61 8.86 3.71 -18.72
C GLU A 61 9.17 3.21 -17.32
N VAL A 62 8.25 3.43 -16.36
CA VAL A 62 8.33 2.84 -15.02
C VAL A 62 8.40 1.31 -15.09
N HIS A 63 7.52 0.68 -15.86
CA HIS A 63 7.53 -0.78 -16.06
C HIS A 63 8.87 -1.28 -16.60
N ARG A 64 9.38 -0.63 -17.65
CA ARG A 64 10.66 -0.99 -18.26
C ARG A 64 11.82 -0.84 -17.27
N MET A 65 11.85 0.24 -16.48
CA MET A 65 12.87 0.45 -15.45
C MET A 65 12.81 -0.63 -14.36
N ALA A 66 11.60 -0.97 -13.92
CA ALA A 66 11.39 -2.02 -12.93
C ALA A 66 11.82 -3.40 -13.45
N GLU A 67 11.50 -3.73 -14.71
CA GLU A 67 11.98 -4.96 -15.35
C GLU A 67 13.51 -5.04 -15.35
N LEU A 68 14.20 -3.96 -15.75
CA LEU A 68 15.67 -3.92 -15.75
C LEU A 68 16.25 -4.16 -14.35
N LEU A 69 15.74 -3.46 -13.34
CA LEU A 69 16.18 -3.62 -11.94
C LEU A 69 15.94 -5.03 -11.39
N CYS A 70 14.84 -5.66 -11.78
CA CYS A 70 14.53 -7.03 -11.39
C CYS A 70 15.37 -8.09 -12.14
N THR A 71 15.86 -7.77 -13.34
CA THR A 71 16.68 -8.67 -14.16
C THR A 71 18.17 -8.60 -13.79
N GLU A 72 18.62 -7.51 -13.16
CA GLU A 72 20.00 -7.34 -12.67
C GLU A 72 20.29 -8.03 -11.30
N LYS A 73 19.36 -8.85 -10.80
CA LYS A 73 19.51 -9.63 -9.56
C LYS A 73 19.98 -11.06 -9.76
#